data_AF-A0A815AZL6-F1
#
_entry.id   AF-A0A815AZL6-F1
#
_cell.length_a   1.000
_cell.length_b   1.000
_cell.length_c   1.000
_cell.angle_alpha   90.00
_cell.angle_beta   90.00
_cell.angle_gamma   90.00
#
_symmetry.space_group_name_H-M   'P 1'
#
loop_
_entity.id
_entity.type
_entity.pdbx_description
1 polymer ?
#
loop_
_entity_poly.entity_id
_entity_poly.type
_entity_poly.pdbx_seq_one_letter_code
_entity_poly.pdbx_strand_id
1 'polypeptide(L)'
;MRSDRAVTLRAEDFINSSSTTAMSSVPVQFLIHVVNPPVCTEQPEIIGIPTDQSCISVQVGIKFTTQIIAINHCSNESVTISDIATLSFPGVAKSNLVKYNSTVYYKNLTYTAIVPDLGVQVICAMAYDRLILLMFYFIEYIRLFLLL
;
A
#
# COMPACT_ATOMS: atom_id res chain seq x y z
N MET A 1 13.61 12.52 20.68
CA MET A 1 14.95 12.68 20.07
C MET A 1 14.94 11.94 18.75
N ARG A 2 15.32 12.60 17.65
CA ARG A 2 15.38 12.03 16.31
C ARG A 2 16.76 11.39 16.13
N SER A 3 16.81 10.12 15.74
CA SER A 3 18.05 9.41 15.41
C SER A 3 17.97 8.92 13.98
N ASP A 4 18.68 9.59 13.08
CA ASP A 4 18.81 9.20 11.69
C ASP A 4 20.08 8.34 11.59
N ARG A 5 19.97 7.14 10.98
CA ARG A 5 21.12 6.26 10.72
C ARG A 5 21.22 6.00 9.23
N ALA A 6 22.42 6.16 8.69
CA ALA A 6 22.72 5.77 7.32
C ALA A 6 23.30 4.34 7.33
N VAL A 7 22.72 3.45 6.54
CA VAL A 7 23.26 2.12 6.29
C VAL A 7 23.58 2.03 4.80
N THR A 8 24.81 1.64 4.48
CA THR A 8 25.24 1.45 3.10
C THR A 8 25.43 -0.03 2.86
N LEU A 9 24.76 -0.55 1.83
CA LEU A 9 24.93 -1.91 1.33
C LEU A 9 25.55 -1.83 -0.07
N ARG A 10 26.22 -2.90 -0.48
CA ARG A 10 26.74 -3.05 -1.83
C ARG A 10 26.05 -4.27 -2.44
N ALA A 11 25.28 -4.06 -3.50
CA ALA A 11 24.81 -5.17 -4.31
C ALA A 11 25.94 -5.53 -5.29
N GLU A 12 26.35 -6.79 -5.29
CA GLU A 12 27.38 -7.32 -6.17
C GLU A 12 26.78 -8.47 -6.97
N ASP A 13 27.04 -8.46 -8.27
CA ASP A 13 26.65 -9.54 -9.17
C ASP A 13 27.89 -10.34 -9.58
N PHE A 14 27.77 -11.67 -9.57
CA PHE A 14 28.85 -12.59 -9.86
C PHE A 14 28.41 -13.57 -10.93
N ILE A 15 29.32 -13.89 -11.85
CA ILE A 15 29.06 -14.84 -12.94
C ILE A 15 28.69 -16.24 -12.44
N ASN A 16 29.19 -16.64 -11.26
CA ASN A 16 28.84 -17.87 -10.56
C ASN A 16 29.24 -17.78 -9.07
N SER A 17 28.86 -18.79 -8.29
CA SER A 17 29.07 -18.86 -6.83
C SER A 17 30.53 -19.04 -6.39
N SER A 18 31.46 -19.34 -7.29
CA SER A 18 32.89 -19.49 -6.97
C SER A 18 33.74 -18.30 -7.42
N SER A 19 33.16 -17.34 -8.13
CA SER A 19 33.86 -16.12 -8.53
C SER A 19 34.16 -15.23 -7.32
N THR A 20 35.39 -14.72 -7.25
CA THR A 20 35.80 -13.73 -6.24
C THR A 20 35.80 -12.30 -6.79
N THR A 21 35.53 -12.12 -8.08
CA THR A 21 35.45 -10.81 -8.75
C THR A 21 34.01 -10.57 -9.22
N ALA A 22 33.43 -9.44 -8.81
CA ALA A 22 32.08 -9.05 -9.20
C ALA A 22 32.06 -8.49 -10.63
N MET A 23 31.07 -8.89 -11.42
CA MET A 23 30.80 -8.40 -12.78
C MET A 23 30.16 -7.01 -12.76
N SER A 24 29.30 -6.78 -11.77
CA SER A 24 28.64 -5.50 -11.54
C SER A 24 28.63 -5.21 -10.05
N SER A 25 28.65 -3.92 -9.70
CA SER A 25 28.47 -3.53 -8.32
C SER A 25 27.83 -2.15 -8.17
N VAL A 26 26.76 -2.12 -7.36
CA VAL A 26 25.95 -0.94 -7.15
C VAL A 26 25.91 -0.63 -5.64
N PRO A 27 26.40 0.54 -5.20
CA PRO A 27 26.21 0.98 -3.83
C PRO A 27 24.75 1.40 -3.61
N VAL A 28 24.15 0.91 -2.54
CA VAL A 28 22.78 1.25 -2.12
C VAL A 28 22.85 1.87 -0.73
N GLN A 29 22.39 3.10 -0.61
CA GLN A 29 22.33 3.80 0.67
C GLN A 29 20.88 3.87 1.16
N PHE A 30 20.66 3.38 2.37
CA PHE A 30 19.40 3.50 3.09
C PHE A 30 19.53 4.57 4.16
N LEU A 31 18.58 5.49 4.17
CA LEU A 31 18.37 6.38 5.29
C LEU A 31 17.30 5.77 6.18
N ILE A 32 17.71 5.30 7.36
CA ILE A 32 16.82 4.70 8.34
C ILE A 32 16.43 5.78 9.35
N HIS A 33 15.13 6.08 9.37
CA HIS A 33 14.53 6.97 10.34
C HIS A 33 13.88 6.14 11.45
N VAL A 34 14.47 6.19 12.64
CA VAL A 34 13.87 5.56 13.82
C VAL A 34 12.96 6.59 14.49
N VAL A 35 11.66 6.34 14.41
CA VAL A 35 10.64 7.11 15.13
C VAL A 35 10.25 6.33 16.38
N ASN A 36 9.93 7.06 17.46
CA ASN A 36 9.34 6.42 18.63
C ASN A 36 8.02 5.76 18.23
N PRO A 37 7.73 4.54 18.72
CA PRO A 37 6.46 3.92 18.46
C PRO A 37 5.34 4.82 19.02
N PRO A 38 4.21 4.90 18.31
CA PRO A 38 3.07 5.68 18.76
C PRO A 38 2.48 5.04 20.02
N VAL A 39 1.78 5.84 20.82
CA VAL A 39 1.07 5.35 22.03
C VAL A 39 -0.02 4.33 21.64
N CYS A 40 -0.55 4.44 20.43
CA CYS A 40 -1.50 3.50 19.88
C CYS A 40 -0.78 2.41 19.10
N THR A 41 -0.86 1.17 19.57
CA THR A 41 -0.24 0.00 18.90
C THR A 41 -1.18 -0.67 17.91
N GLU A 42 -2.45 -0.26 17.86
CA GLU A 42 -3.46 -0.86 16.99
C GLU A 42 -3.39 -0.22 15.61
N GLN A 43 -3.29 -1.07 14.59
CA GLN A 43 -3.27 -0.62 13.21
C GLN A 43 -4.68 -0.28 12.74
N PRO A 44 -4.85 0.68 11.82
CA PRO A 44 -6.12 0.90 11.15
C PRO A 44 -6.64 -0.37 10.48
N GLU A 45 -7.94 -0.61 10.58
CA GLU A 45 -8.59 -1.79 10.03
C GLU A 45 -9.57 -1.41 8.92
N ILE A 46 -9.59 -2.19 7.84
CA ILE A 46 -10.61 -2.06 6.79
C ILE A 46 -11.83 -2.85 7.21
N ILE A 47 -12.92 -2.15 7.52
CA ILE A 47 -14.17 -2.75 8.00
C ILE A 47 -15.29 -2.75 6.96
N GLY A 48 -15.03 -2.20 5.77
CA GLY A 48 -16.00 -2.16 4.69
C GLY A 48 -15.34 -1.94 3.34
N ILE A 49 -14.95 -3.01 2.67
CA ILE A 49 -15.11 -3.18 1.22
C ILE A 49 -16.31 -4.11 1.15
N PRO A 50 -17.35 -3.89 0.31
CA PRO A 50 -18.67 -4.49 0.50
C PRO A 50 -18.54 -5.94 0.94
N THR A 51 -18.81 -6.12 2.24
CA THR A 51 -18.81 -7.35 3.06
C THR A 51 -17.98 -8.52 2.53
N ASP A 52 -17.01 -8.95 3.32
CA ASP A 52 -16.57 -10.34 3.45
C ASP A 52 -16.92 -11.23 2.25
N GLN A 53 -16.02 -11.28 1.27
CA GLN A 53 -16.05 -12.30 0.21
C GLN A 53 -17.24 -12.23 -0.76
N SER A 54 -18.02 -11.14 -0.79
CA SER A 54 -19.14 -11.02 -1.73
C SER A 54 -18.72 -10.38 -3.06
N CYS A 55 -18.92 -11.10 -4.16
CA CYS A 55 -18.76 -10.56 -5.51
C CYS A 55 -19.95 -9.66 -5.85
N ILE A 56 -19.70 -8.40 -6.23
CA ILE A 56 -20.73 -7.50 -6.74
C ILE A 56 -20.78 -7.57 -8.26
N SER A 57 -21.98 -7.78 -8.80
CA SER A 57 -22.21 -7.69 -10.24
C SER A 57 -22.27 -6.23 -10.68
N VAL A 58 -21.42 -5.87 -11.66
CA VAL A 58 -21.37 -4.54 -12.26
C VAL A 58 -21.77 -4.65 -13.73
N GLN A 59 -22.66 -3.76 -14.20
CA GLN A 59 -23.10 -3.73 -15.58
C GLN A 59 -22.16 -2.89 -16.45
N VAL A 60 -21.88 -3.37 -17.67
CA VAL A 60 -21.08 -2.65 -18.66
C VAL A 60 -21.77 -1.33 -19.02
N GLY A 61 -20.99 -0.24 -19.06
CA GLY A 61 -21.46 1.11 -19.37
C GLY A 61 -22.19 1.83 -18.22
N ILE A 62 -22.44 1.16 -17.10
CA ILE A 62 -23.08 1.76 -15.92
C ILE A 62 -22.02 2.12 -14.89
N LYS A 63 -22.08 3.37 -14.39
CA LYS A 63 -21.19 3.84 -13.34
C LYS A 63 -21.56 3.16 -12.01
N PHE A 64 -20.63 2.35 -11.50
CA PHE A 64 -20.68 1.75 -10.18
C PHE A 64 -19.88 2.59 -9.19
N THR A 65 -20.41 2.74 -7.97
CA THR A 65 -19.74 3.45 -6.87
C THR A 65 -19.83 2.60 -5.61
N THR A 66 -18.69 2.43 -4.93
CA THR A 66 -18.62 1.77 -3.63
C THR A 66 -17.70 2.52 -2.69
N GLN A 67 -17.75 2.21 -1.40
CA GLN A 67 -16.93 2.84 -0.38
C GLN A 67 -15.99 1.83 0.23
N ILE A 68 -14.74 2.26 0.43
CA ILE A 68 -13.81 1.58 1.33
C ILE A 68 -13.83 2.33 2.65
N ILE A 69 -14.14 1.63 3.72
CA ILE A 69 -14.30 2.16 5.08
C ILE A 69 -13.19 1.60 5.95
N ALA A 70 -12.52 2.49 6.67
CA ALA A 70 -11.49 2.17 7.63
C ALA A 70 -11.85 2.69 9.02
N ILE A 71 -11.54 1.90 10.05
CA ILE A 71 -11.59 2.32 11.44
C ILE A 71 -10.18 2.55 11.96
N ASN A 72 -10.02 3.68 12.63
CA ASN A 72 -8.91 3.97 13.51
C ASN A 72 -9.29 3.54 14.92
N HIS A 73 -8.61 2.52 15.44
CA HIS A 73 -8.86 2.02 16.79
C HIS A 73 -8.21 2.89 17.88
N CYS A 74 -7.38 3.84 17.49
CA CYS A 74 -6.77 4.79 18.40
C CYS A 74 -7.81 5.81 18.90
N SER A 75 -8.07 5.81 20.22
CA SER A 75 -8.93 6.79 20.89
C SER A 75 -8.31 8.18 21.02
N ASN A 76 -7.00 8.30 20.77
CA ASN A 76 -6.25 9.54 20.87
C ASN A 76 -6.25 10.28 19.52
N GLU A 77 -6.68 11.55 19.52
CA GLU A 77 -6.74 12.40 18.30
C GLU A 77 -5.38 12.66 17.63
N SER A 78 -4.27 12.32 18.29
CA SER A 78 -2.91 12.48 17.76
C SER A 78 -2.56 11.48 16.66
N VAL A 79 -3.29 10.36 16.56
CA VAL A 79 -3.13 9.39 15.48
C VAL A 79 -4.35 9.46 14.57
N THR A 80 -4.12 9.81 13.30
CA THR A 80 -5.17 9.91 12.28
C THR A 80 -4.77 9.09 11.07
N ILE A 81 -5.76 8.43 10.45
CA ILE A 81 -5.55 7.76 9.17
C ILE A 81 -5.16 8.84 8.15
N SER A 82 -3.98 8.68 7.56
CA SER A 82 -3.47 9.61 6.55
C SER A 82 -4.03 9.29 5.17
N ASP A 83 -4.24 8.00 4.87
CA ASP A 83 -4.87 7.59 3.63
C ASP A 83 -5.40 6.14 3.69
N ILE A 84 -6.22 5.81 2.68
CA ILE A 84 -6.58 4.44 2.32
C ILE A 84 -5.96 4.17 0.95
N ALA A 85 -4.93 3.33 0.92
CA ALA A 85 -4.30 2.85 -0.31
C ALA A 85 -5.08 1.66 -0.86
N THR A 86 -5.15 1.57 -2.20
CA THR A 86 -5.77 0.44 -2.87
C THR A 86 -4.94 -0.02 -4.05
N LEU A 87 -4.82 -1.34 -4.21
CA LEU A 87 -4.44 -1.97 -5.47
C LEU A 87 -5.74 -2.27 -6.20
N SER A 88 -5.98 -1.50 -7.26
CA SER A 88 -7.20 -1.58 -8.06
C SER A 88 -6.82 -1.81 -9.51
N PHE A 89 -7.66 -2.53 -10.24
CA PHE A 89 -7.52 -2.70 -11.68
C PHE A 89 -7.69 -1.36 -12.43
N PRO A 90 -7.25 -1.27 -13.70
CA PRO A 90 -7.31 -0.03 -14.48
C PRO A 90 -8.72 0.57 -14.57
N GLY A 91 -8.82 1.90 -14.58
CA GLY A 91 -10.10 2.60 -14.75
C GLY A 91 -10.90 2.86 -13.46
N VAL A 92 -10.46 2.36 -12.31
CA VAL A 92 -11.06 2.71 -11.01
C VAL A 92 -10.58 4.09 -10.56
N ALA A 93 -11.51 5.04 -10.45
CA ALA A 93 -11.26 6.37 -9.92
C ALA A 93 -11.52 6.42 -8.40
N LYS A 94 -10.62 7.05 -7.67
CA LYS A 94 -10.60 7.10 -6.20
C LYS A 94 -10.84 8.54 -5.72
N SER A 95 -11.72 8.73 -4.74
CA SER A 95 -11.90 10.05 -4.12
C SER A 95 -10.74 10.39 -3.17
N ASN A 96 -10.75 11.63 -2.68
CA ASN A 96 -9.96 11.98 -1.50
C ASN A 96 -10.47 11.20 -0.27
N LEU A 97 -9.59 11.04 0.72
CA LEU A 97 -9.96 10.51 2.03
C LEU A 97 -10.96 11.45 2.71
N VAL A 98 -12.05 10.89 3.25
CA VAL A 98 -13.03 11.64 4.02
C VAL A 98 -13.11 11.07 5.43
N LYS A 99 -13.00 11.95 6.42
CA LYS A 99 -13.23 11.62 7.83
C LYS A 99 -14.73 11.71 8.10
N TYR A 100 -15.36 10.58 8.43
CA TYR A 100 -16.80 10.52 8.74
C TYR A 100 -17.08 10.90 10.19
N ASN A 101 -16.29 10.36 11.13
CA ASN A 101 -16.33 10.71 12.55
C ASN A 101 -14.91 10.66 13.15
N SER A 102 -14.77 10.61 14.48
CA SER A 102 -13.45 10.60 15.13
C SER A 102 -12.57 9.41 14.71
N THR A 103 -13.17 8.23 14.49
CA THR A 103 -12.48 6.96 14.23
C THR A 103 -12.69 6.42 12.82
N VAL A 104 -13.78 6.76 12.16
CA VAL A 104 -14.18 6.21 10.86
C VAL A 104 -13.77 7.14 9.72
N TYR A 105 -13.11 6.55 8.73
CA TYR A 105 -12.69 7.20 7.49
C TYR A 105 -13.20 6.39 6.31
N TYR A 106 -13.44 7.05 5.18
CA TYR A 106 -13.80 6.34 3.96
C TYR A 106 -13.22 7.00 2.71
N LYS A 107 -13.16 6.21 1.64
CA LYS A 107 -12.79 6.64 0.30
C LYS A 107 -13.75 6.01 -0.70
N ASN A 108 -14.30 6.82 -1.60
CA ASN A 108 -15.18 6.32 -2.65
C ASN A 108 -14.33 5.77 -3.81
N LEU A 109 -14.71 4.59 -4.27
CA LEU A 109 -14.25 4.01 -5.52
C LEU A 109 -15.37 4.11 -6.55
N THR A 110 -15.03 4.63 -7.72
CA THR A 110 -15.95 4.76 -8.84
C THR A 110 -15.37 4.06 -10.06
N TYR A 111 -16.20 3.30 -10.76
CA TYR A 111 -15.77 2.52 -11.91
C TYR A 111 -16.91 2.39 -12.91
N THR A 112 -16.59 2.41 -14.20
CA THR A 112 -17.54 2.17 -15.28
C THR A 112 -16.98 1.03 -16.12
N ALA A 113 -17.62 -0.13 -16.06
CA ALA A 113 -17.11 -1.32 -16.73
C ALA A 113 -17.17 -1.18 -18.26
N ILE A 114 -16.10 -1.62 -18.94
CA ILE A 114 -16.07 -1.77 -20.39
C ILE A 114 -15.98 -3.26 -20.76
N VAL A 115 -16.30 -3.58 -22.02
CA VAL A 115 -16.32 -4.97 -22.53
C VAL A 115 -14.99 -5.73 -22.27
N PRO A 116 -13.80 -5.12 -22.38
CA PRO A 116 -12.55 -5.79 -22.02
C PRO A 116 -12.44 -6.26 -20.56
N ASP A 117 -13.22 -5.68 -19.65
CA ASP A 117 -13.11 -5.96 -18.22
C ASP A 117 -14.03 -7.10 -17.74
N LEU A 118 -14.71 -7.77 -18.68
CA LEU A 118 -15.59 -8.91 -18.38
C LEU A 118 -14.81 -9.99 -17.63
N GLY A 119 -15.32 -10.35 -16.45
CA GLY A 119 -14.69 -11.33 -15.58
C GLY A 119 -14.70 -10.88 -14.12
N VAL A 120 -13.87 -11.54 -13.32
CA VAL A 120 -13.69 -11.21 -11.90
C VAL A 120 -12.59 -10.17 -11.77
N GLN A 121 -12.89 -9.09 -11.06
CA GLN A 121 -11.95 -8.02 -10.77
C GLN A 121 -11.74 -7.93 -9.26
N VAL A 122 -10.48 -7.86 -8.82
CA VAL A 122 -10.11 -7.85 -7.39
C VAL A 122 -9.59 -6.47 -7.00
N ILE A 123 -9.97 -6.02 -5.81
CA ILE A 123 -9.43 -4.81 -5.18
C ILE A 123 -8.88 -5.21 -3.82
N CYS A 124 -7.62 -4.85 -3.57
CA CYS A 124 -7.02 -4.92 -2.24
C CYS A 124 -6.96 -3.51 -1.66
N ALA A 125 -7.19 -3.36 -0.37
CA ALA A 125 -7.08 -2.08 0.31
C ALA A 125 -6.35 -2.22 1.64
N MET A 126 -5.65 -1.15 2.02
CA MET A 126 -5.07 -0.99 3.34
C MET A 126 -5.24 0.45 3.79
N ALA A 127 -5.57 0.63 5.07
CA ALA A 127 -5.56 1.93 5.70
C ALA A 127 -4.24 2.10 6.44
N TYR A 128 -3.67 3.30 6.39
CA TYR A 128 -2.46 3.59 7.14
C TYR A 128 -2.51 4.98 7.76
N ASP A 129 -2.01 5.04 8.98
CA ASP A 129 -1.71 6.27 9.66
C ASP A 129 -0.30 6.77 9.29
N ARG A 130 0.07 7.94 9.82
CA ARG A 130 1.40 8.53 9.59
C ARG A 130 2.57 7.69 10.14
N LEU A 131 2.32 6.53 10.74
CA LEU A 131 3.32 5.70 11.41
C LEU A 131 3.70 4.44 10.65
N ILE A 132 3.06 4.15 9.51
CA ILE A 132 3.52 3.08 8.61
C ILE A 132 4.66 3.61 7.73
N LEU A 133 5.86 3.43 8.29
CA LEU A 133 7.14 3.33 7.59
C LEU A 133 7.06 2.24 6.52
N LEU A 134 7.32 2.62 5.27
CA LEU A 134 7.83 1.79 4.17
C LEU A 134 7.55 0.28 4.30
N MET A 135 6.33 -0.14 3.93
CA MET A 135 6.17 -1.53 3.49
C MET A 135 6.84 -1.65 2.13
N PHE A 136 8.15 -1.90 2.13
CA PHE A 136 8.83 -2.32 0.93
C PHE A 136 8.21 -3.66 0.49
N TYR A 137 7.45 -3.64 -0.60
CA TYR A 137 7.24 -4.84 -1.40
C TYR A 137 8.59 -5.22 -2.05
N PHE A 138 9.52 -5.76 -1.26
CA PHE A 138 10.84 -6.19 -1.72
C PHE A 138 10.78 -7.47 -2.58
N ILE A 139 9.61 -8.07 -2.81
CA ILE A 139 9.51 -9.37 -3.46
C ILE A 139 9.41 -9.29 -5.00
N GLU A 140 8.97 -8.18 -5.61
CA GLU A 140 8.89 -8.09 -7.08
C GLU A 140 9.91 -7.18 -7.77
N TYR A 141 10.39 -6.09 -7.14
CA TYR A 141 11.20 -5.10 -7.85
C TYR A 141 12.67 -5.50 -8.08
N ILE A 142 13.23 -6.47 -7.34
CA ILE A 142 14.61 -6.93 -7.57
C ILE A 142 14.71 -7.75 -8.87
N ARG A 143 13.62 -8.36 -9.37
CA ARG A 143 13.64 -9.08 -10.65
C ARG A 143 13.78 -8.17 -11.87
N LEU A 144 13.44 -6.89 -11.77
CA LEU A 144 13.55 -5.97 -12.91
C LEU A 144 14.95 -5.37 -13.07
N PHE A 145 15.77 -5.36 -12.02
CA PHE A 145 17.14 -4.79 -12.07
C PHE A 145 18.24 -5.82 -12.40
N LEU A 146 17.88 -7.11 -12.48
CA LEU A 146 18.81 -8.22 -12.79
C LEU A 146 18.55 -8.86 -14.17
N LEU A 147 17.72 -8.25 -15.01
CA LEU A 147 17.43 -8.70 -16.38
C LEU A 147 17.72 -7.64 -17.46
N LEU A 148 18.61 -6.67 -17.17
CA LEU A 148 19.23 -5.81 -18.17
C LEU A 148 20.74 -5.95 -18.12
#